data_AF-A0A430DVZ4-F1
#
_entry.id   AF-A0A430DVZ4-F1
#
_cell.length_a   1.000
_cell.length_b   1.000
_cell.length_c   1.000
_cell.angle_alpha   90.00
_cell.angle_beta   90.00
_cell.angle_gamma   90.00
#
_symmetry.space_group_name_H-M   'P 1'
#
loop_
_entity.id
_entity.type
_entity.pdbx_description
1 polymer ?
#
loop_
_entity_poly.entity_id
_entity_poly.type
_entity_poly.pdbx_seq_one_letter_code
_entity_poly.pdbx_strand_id
1 'polypeptide(L)' 'ESDCGWCKDRWGFSWQITPRALMEAMADPDRAAAKRAMEAMMTMRRIDIAAIERARRGTAIDA' A
#
# COMPACT_ATOMS: atom_id res chain seq x y z
N GLU A 1 15.39 2.68 3.32
CA GLU A 1 13.94 2.43 3.22
C GLU A 1 13.73 0.93 3.13
N SER A 2 12.76 0.38 3.86
CA SER A 2 12.38 -1.04 3.84
C SER A 2 11.06 -1.20 3.07
N ASP A 3 10.45 -2.37 3.10
CA ASP A 3 9.30 -2.70 2.27
C ASP A 3 7.99 -2.29 2.95
N CYS A 4 6.91 -2.12 2.19
CA CYS A 4 5.55 -1.86 2.69
C CYS A 4 5.41 -0.64 3.61
N GLY A 5 6.09 0.48 3.28
CA GLY A 5 6.03 1.73 4.04
C GLY A 5 6.93 1.76 5.27
N TRP A 6 7.73 0.72 5.50
CA TRP A 6 8.66 0.68 6.62
C TRP A 6 9.93 1.49 6.33
N CYS A 7 10.37 2.25 7.31
CA CYS A 7 11.65 2.95 7.29
C CYS A 7 12.30 2.90 8.68
N LYS A 8 13.59 3.26 8.73
CA LYS A 8 14.32 3.45 9.98
C LYS A 8 14.77 4.89 10.06
N ASP A 9 14.63 5.49 11.24
CA ASP A 9 15.19 6.82 11.49
C ASP A 9 16.70 6.76 11.76
N ARG A 10 17.31 7.92 12.02
CA ARG A 10 18.75 8.05 12.28
C ARG A 10 19.22 7.36 13.57
N TRP A 11 18.32 6.96 14.46
CA TRP A 11 18.60 6.28 15.73
C TRP A 11 18.29 4.78 15.66
N GLY A 12 17.82 4.30 14.51
CA GLY A 12 17.55 2.89 14.26
C GLY A 12 16.14 2.43 14.65
N PHE A 13 15.25 3.34 15.06
CA PHE A 13 13.85 2.98 15.31
C PHE A 13 13.12 2.73 14.01
N SER A 14 12.31 1.67 14.00
CA SER A 14 11.48 1.31 12.85
C SER A 14 10.16 2.06 12.91
N TRP A 15 9.83 2.74 11.81
CA TRP A 15 8.58 3.45 11.60
C TRP A 15 7.87 2.86 10.40
N GLN A 16 6.55 2.71 10.49
CA GLN A 16 5.73 2.43 9.32
C GLN A 16 4.90 3.66 8.98
N ILE A 17 5.13 4.22 7.80
CA ILE A 17 4.35 5.34 7.30
C ILE A 17 3.19 4.77 6.49
N THR A 18 2.06 4.57 7.18
CA THR A 18 0.86 3.92 6.62
C THR A 18 -0.20 4.98 6.31
N PRO A 19 -0.47 5.31 5.03
CA PRO A 19 -1.54 6.23 4.68
C PRO A 19 -2.91 5.68 5.09
N ARG A 20 -3.85 6.57 5.44
CA ARG A 20 -5.24 6.19 5.73
C ARG A 20 -5.90 5.42 4.58
N ALA A 21 -5.67 5.86 3.34
CA ALA A 21 -6.15 5.18 2.15
C ALA A 21 -5.68 3.72 2.05
N LEU A 22 -4.45 3.40 2.48
CA LEU A 22 -3.96 2.02 2.50
C LEU A 22 -4.70 1.18 3.55
N MET A 23 -4.94 1.74 4.75
CA MET A 23 -5.71 1.03 5.79
C MET A 23 -7.15 0.77 5.33
N GLU A 24 -7.80 1.76 4.71
CA GLU A 24 -9.15 1.63 4.17
C GLU A 24 -9.22 0.64 3.02
N ALA A 25 -8.23 0.64 2.12
CA ALA A 25 -8.16 -0.30 1.00
C ALA A 25 -7.96 -1.75 1.45
N MET A 26 -7.14 -1.99 2.49
CA MET A 26 -6.96 -3.33 3.05
C MET A 26 -8.18 -3.83 3.84
N ALA A 27 -8.96 -2.90 4.42
CA ALA A 27 -10.19 -3.21 5.16
C ALA A 27 -11.45 -3.21 4.27
N ASP A 28 -11.30 -3.14 2.95
CA ASP A 28 -12.42 -3.08 2.02
C ASP A 28 -13.30 -4.35 2.16
N PRO A 29 -14.65 -4.22 2.25
CA PRO A 29 -15.54 -5.38 2.29
C PRO A 29 -15.45 -6.25 1.02
N ASP A 30 -15.07 -5.69 -0.13
CA ASP A 30 -14.70 -6.46 -1.30
C ASP A 30 -13.29 -7.04 -1.11
N ARG A 31 -13.24 -8.34 -0.80
CA ARG A 31 -11.99 -9.09 -0.62
C ARG A 31 -11.10 -9.08 -1.87
N ALA A 32 -11.67 -8.99 -3.07
CA ALA A 32 -10.88 -8.91 -4.29
C ALA A 32 -10.22 -7.53 -4.43
N ALA A 33 -10.92 -6.46 -4.07
CA ALA A 33 -10.36 -5.12 -3.99
C ALA A 33 -9.24 -5.02 -2.94
N ALA A 34 -9.47 -5.57 -1.75
CA ALA A 34 -8.46 -5.62 -0.69
C ALA A 34 -7.22 -6.43 -1.12
N LYS A 35 -7.41 -7.56 -1.82
CA LYS A 35 -6.32 -8.37 -2.37
C LYS A 35 -5.46 -7.59 -3.37
N ARG A 36 -6.07 -6.85 -4.31
CA ARG A 36 -5.33 -6.02 -5.27
C ARG A 36 -4.53 -4.90 -4.58
N ALA A 37 -5.13 -4.25 -3.58
CA ALA A 37 -4.44 -3.23 -2.80
C ALA A 37 -3.24 -3.81 -2.02
N MET A 38 -3.41 -5.01 -1.44
CA MET A 38 -2.35 -5.73 -0.75
C MET A 38 -1.21 -6.13 -1.71
N GLU A 39 -1.55 -6.69 -2.86
CA GLU A 39 -0.58 -7.07 -3.91
C GLU A 39 0.21 -5.85 -4.41
N ALA A 40 -0.47 -4.71 -4.62
CA ALA A 40 0.20 -3.47 -4.99
C ALA A 40 1.16 -2.98 -3.89
N MET A 41 0.70 -2.95 -2.63
CA MET A 41 1.52 -2.54 -1.48
C MET A 41 2.79 -3.38 -1.35
N MET A 42 2.72 -4.69 -1.58
CA MET A 42 3.87 -5.60 -1.48
C MET A 42 5.01 -5.26 -2.45
N THR A 43 4.74 -4.50 -3.51
CA THR A 43 5.77 -4.06 -4.47
C THR A 43 6.41 -2.73 -4.09
N MET A 44 5.91 -2.06 -3.03
CA MET A 44 6.29 -0.70 -2.66
C MET A 44 7.26 -0.68 -1.48
N ARG A 45 8.22 0.24 -1.52
CA ARG A 45 9.01 0.64 -0.35
C ARG A 45 8.38 1.83 0.37
N ARG A 46 8.20 2.94 -0.35
CA ARG A 46 7.30 4.05 0.04
C ARG A 46 5.93 3.86 -0.57
N ILE A 47 4.87 4.03 0.22
CA ILE A 47 3.50 3.87 -0.26
C ILE A 47 3.11 5.01 -1.21
N ASP A 48 2.67 4.65 -2.40
CA ASP A 48 2.01 5.54 -3.35
C ASP A 48 0.49 5.40 -3.21
N ILE A 49 -0.15 6.45 -2.70
CA ILE A 49 -1.60 6.49 -2.44
C ILE A 49 -2.39 6.30 -3.75
N ALA A 50 -1.98 6.94 -4.84
CA ALA A 50 -2.71 6.87 -6.10
C ALA A 50 -2.61 5.48 -6.74
N ALA A 51 -1.46 4.82 -6.61
CA ALA A 51 -1.28 3.44 -7.06
C ALA A 51 -2.14 2.46 -6.25
N ILE A 52 -2.18 2.58 -4.91
CA ILE A 52 -3.06 1.77 -4.06
C ILE A 52 -4.53 1.96 -4.45
N GLU A 53 -4.98 3.20 -4.61
CA GLU A 53 -6.35 3.53 -5.00
C GLU A 53 -6.72 2.99 -6.39
N ARG A 54 -5.78 3.01 -7.35
CA ARG A 54 -5.98 2.43 -8.67
C ARG A 54 -6.10 0.90 -8.60
N ALA A 55 -5.22 0.24 -7.85
CA ALA A 55 -5.26 -1.20 -7.65
C ALA A 55 -6.56 -1.63 -6.97
N ARG A 56 -6.98 -0.90 -5.92
CA ARG A 56 -8.26 -1.11 -5.24
C ARG A 56 -9.44 -1.03 -6.21
N ARG A 57 -9.52 0.01 -7.05
CA ARG A 57 -10.58 0.15 -8.06
C ARG A 57 -10.54 -0.92 -9.16
N GLY A 58 -9.45 -1.67 -9.30
CA GLY A 58 -9.30 -2.66 -10.36
C GLY A 58 -9.19 -2.03 -11.75
N THR A 59 -8.81 -0.75 -11.83
CA THR A 59 -8.48 -0.14 -13.11
C THR A 59 -7.19 -0.77 -13.58
N ALA A 60 -7.28 -1.73 -14.50
CA ALA A 60 -6.12 -2.28 -15.19
C ALA A 60 -5.31 -1.12 -15.75
N ILE A 61 -4.01 -1.09 -15.44
CA ILE A 61 -3.08 -0.42 -16.33
C ILE A 61 -2.97 -1.41 -17.49
N ASP A 62 -3.75 -1.18 -18.55
CA ASP A 62 -3.56 -1.90 -19.79
C ASP A 62 -2.09 -1.72 -20.21
N ALA A 63 -1.43 -2.87 -20.42
CA ALA A 63 -0.20 -3.16 -21.17
C ALA A 63 0.89 -2.09 -21.27
#